data_AF-A0A8S8XS39-F1
#
_entry.id   AF-A0A8S8XS39-F1
#
_cell.length_a   1.000
_cell.length_b   1.000
_cell.length_c   1.000
_cell.angle_alpha   90.00
_cell.angle_beta   90.00
_cell.angle_gamma   90.00
#
_symmetry.space_group_name_H-M   'P 1'
#
loop_
_entity.id
_entity.type
_entity.pdbx_description
1 polymer ?
#
loop_
_entity_poly.entity_id
_entity_poly.type
_entity_poly.pdbx_seq_one_letter_code
_entity_poly.pdbx_strand_id
1 'polypeptide(L)'
;MSGKNFEVVVVCDALRKRVDNMAEEEKKKFSLETWLKAGFMASLLLSVILISLVSLDKETVFSPYEQDAEYYNIQLTEMRSNLGDDGTGYTVANTMSTPMLVNDWKDPHRTLLVIAAPEKPFDAAEAAAIHDFVTKKGGKVVLASNSTNAQLVASEFGVKYFDAPVVDPFQFYEVADETGAAINPDERKLWAAASLTRDVTQMGDEKHVPCSDDNIANAQVNDCRMPVLFHRATAIQVLDEEVDDDRDVMVLAHASTPAFIARQDTNIDNLNNPTLGEGKNRFDNPYGLPWN
;
A
#
# COMPACT_ATOMS: atom_id res chain seq x y z
N MET A 1 -63.37 46.04 -63.99
CA MET A 1 -61.92 45.94 -63.71
C MET A 1 -61.74 45.05 -62.47
N SER A 2 -62.18 43.79 -62.54
CA SER A 2 -61.41 42.55 -62.75
C SER A 2 -60.37 42.23 -61.66
N GLY A 3 -60.87 41.84 -60.48
CA GLY A 3 -60.11 41.39 -59.31
C GLY A 3 -59.52 39.98 -59.42
N LYS A 4 -59.13 39.53 -60.63
CA LYS A 4 -58.47 38.22 -60.82
C LYS A 4 -56.93 38.28 -60.85
N ASN A 5 -56.34 39.47 -60.98
CA ASN A 5 -54.88 39.63 -61.07
C ASN A 5 -54.18 39.89 -59.73
N PHE A 6 -54.92 40.26 -58.68
CA PHE A 6 -54.31 40.56 -57.37
C PHE A 6 -54.10 39.30 -56.53
N GLU A 7 -54.95 38.28 -56.69
CA GLU A 7 -54.86 37.03 -55.93
C GLU A 7 -53.70 36.13 -56.40
N VAL A 8 -53.38 36.14 -57.70
CA VAL A 8 -52.30 35.32 -58.28
C VAL A 8 -50.91 35.84 -57.89
N VAL A 9 -50.73 37.16 -57.74
CA VAL A 9 -49.44 37.77 -57.37
C VAL A 9 -49.11 37.50 -55.90
N VAL A 10 -50.10 37.56 -55.01
CA VAL A 10 -49.91 37.32 -53.57
C VAL A 10 -49.62 35.83 -53.28
N VAL A 11 -50.25 34.91 -54.01
CA VAL A 11 -50.02 33.47 -53.84
C VAL A 11 -48.64 33.04 -54.37
N CYS A 12 -48.17 33.60 -55.49
CA CYS A 12 -46.83 33.31 -56.02
C CYS A 12 -45.70 33.85 -55.11
N ASP A 13 -45.86 35.04 -54.53
CA ASP A 13 -44.86 35.59 -53.60
C ASP A 13 -44.82 34.81 -52.28
N ALA A 14 -45.97 34.37 -51.77
CA ALA A 14 -46.05 33.55 -50.55
C ALA A 14 -45.45 32.14 -50.74
N LEU A 15 -45.61 31.53 -51.92
CA LEU A 15 -45.00 30.24 -52.26
C LEU A 15 -43.49 30.36 -52.48
N ARG A 16 -43.02 31.44 -53.11
CA ARG A 16 -41.58 31.71 -53.27
C ARG A 16 -40.89 31.91 -51.92
N LYS A 17 -41.52 32.68 -51.01
CA LYS A 17 -41.03 32.88 -49.64
C LYS A 17 -41.02 31.60 -48.79
N ARG A 18 -41.96 30.67 -49.03
CA ARG A 18 -41.96 29.35 -48.38
C ARG A 18 -40.87 28.43 -48.91
N VAL A 19 -40.61 28.43 -50.21
CA VAL A 19 -39.55 27.61 -50.83
C VAL A 19 -38.16 28.11 -50.44
N ASP A 20 -37.95 29.44 -50.39
CA ASP A 20 -36.69 30.03 -49.95
C ASP A 20 -36.43 29.78 -48.44
N ASN A 21 -37.47 29.83 -47.60
CA ASN A 21 -37.35 29.48 -46.17
C ASN A 21 -37.08 27.99 -45.94
N MET A 22 -37.69 27.09 -46.73
CA MET A 22 -37.39 25.65 -46.65
C MET A 22 -35.96 25.31 -47.10
N ALA A 23 -35.43 26.01 -48.12
CA ALA A 23 -34.06 25.83 -48.60
C ALA A 23 -32.99 26.42 -47.64
N GLU A 24 -33.31 27.48 -46.89
CA GLU A 24 -32.45 28.01 -45.83
C GLU A 24 -32.46 27.15 -44.55
N GLU A 25 -33.60 26.55 -44.19
CA GLU A 25 -33.70 25.68 -43.01
C GLU A 25 -32.91 24.36 -43.17
N GLU A 26 -32.90 23.77 -44.37
CA GLU A 26 -32.09 22.57 -44.65
C GLU A 26 -30.58 22.86 -44.66
N LYS A 27 -30.15 24.02 -45.18
CA LYS A 27 -28.73 24.42 -45.16
C LYS A 27 -28.20 24.74 -43.76
N LYS A 28 -29.03 25.31 -42.86
CA LYS A 28 -28.63 25.63 -41.48
C LYS A 28 -28.58 24.39 -40.57
N LYS A 29 -29.50 23.44 -40.70
CA LYS A 29 -29.48 22.19 -39.91
C LYS A 29 -28.25 21.33 -40.21
N PHE A 30 -27.87 21.23 -41.48
CA PHE A 30 -26.71 20.43 -41.89
C PHE A 30 -25.38 21.02 -41.38
N SER A 31 -25.28 22.35 -41.31
CA SER A 31 -24.11 23.03 -40.73
C SER A 31 -24.02 22.81 -39.22
N LEU A 32 -25.10 23.02 -38.48
CA LEU A 32 -25.06 22.98 -37.01
C LEU A 32 -24.76 21.57 -36.47
N GLU A 33 -25.33 20.53 -37.06
CA GLU A 33 -25.04 19.13 -36.68
C GLU A 33 -23.59 18.72 -37.02
N THR A 34 -23.06 19.19 -38.15
CA THR A 34 -21.67 18.92 -38.55
C THR A 34 -20.68 19.64 -37.63
N TRP A 35 -20.97 20.87 -37.24
CA TRP A 35 -20.16 21.63 -36.27
C TRP A 35 -20.22 21.03 -34.86
N LEU A 36 -21.37 20.52 -34.44
CA LEU A 36 -21.51 19.81 -33.16
C LEU A 36 -20.74 18.48 -33.15
N LYS A 37 -20.82 17.69 -34.23
CA LYS A 37 -20.05 16.44 -34.37
C LYS A 37 -18.55 16.70 -34.42
N ALA A 38 -18.12 17.73 -35.15
CA ALA A 38 -16.72 18.14 -35.20
C ALA A 38 -16.21 18.63 -33.83
N GLY A 39 -17.01 19.44 -33.12
CA GLY A 39 -16.68 19.89 -31.77
C GLY A 39 -16.60 18.75 -30.75
N PHE A 40 -17.53 17.79 -30.82
CA PHE A 40 -17.52 16.61 -29.96
C PHE A 40 -16.33 15.68 -30.27
N MET A 41 -16.01 15.44 -31.55
CA MET A 41 -14.82 14.66 -31.92
C MET A 41 -13.53 15.37 -31.50
N ALA A 42 -13.46 16.68 -31.65
CA ALA A 42 -12.32 17.47 -31.22
C ALA A 42 -12.15 17.43 -29.69
N SER A 43 -13.22 17.52 -28.91
CA SER A 43 -13.13 17.43 -27.45
C SER A 43 -12.76 16.02 -26.97
N LEU A 44 -13.27 14.97 -27.63
CA LEU A 44 -12.90 13.58 -27.34
C LEU A 44 -11.42 13.34 -27.62
N LEU A 45 -10.92 13.77 -28.79
CA LEU A 45 -9.51 13.67 -29.13
C LEU A 45 -8.64 14.48 -28.16
N LEU A 46 -9.04 15.70 -27.81
CA LEU A 46 -8.32 16.52 -26.85
C LEU A 46 -8.27 15.84 -25.47
N SER A 47 -9.36 15.22 -25.03
CA SER A 47 -9.41 14.49 -23.76
C SER A 47 -8.47 13.28 -23.75
N VAL A 48 -8.41 12.51 -24.83
CA VAL A 48 -7.50 11.36 -24.95
C VAL A 48 -6.04 11.82 -24.94
N ILE A 49 -5.72 12.90 -25.65
CA ILE A 49 -4.38 13.47 -25.68
C ILE A 49 -3.98 14.01 -24.30
N LEU A 50 -4.87 14.72 -23.61
CA LEU A 50 -4.62 15.23 -22.26
C LEU A 50 -4.41 14.10 -21.25
N ILE A 51 -5.24 13.05 -21.27
CA ILE A 51 -5.07 11.88 -20.40
C ILE A 51 -3.74 11.20 -20.69
N SER A 52 -3.37 11.04 -21.97
CA SER A 52 -2.10 10.43 -22.35
C SER A 52 -0.91 11.26 -21.87
N LEU A 53 -0.94 12.58 -22.03
CA LEU A 53 0.11 13.47 -21.55
C LEU A 53 0.24 13.48 -20.02
N VAL A 54 -0.87 13.45 -19.29
CA VAL A 54 -0.87 13.36 -17.82
C VAL A 54 -0.43 11.98 -17.31
N SER A 55 -0.59 10.93 -18.13
CA SER A 55 -0.21 9.56 -17.78
C SER A 55 1.23 9.21 -18.15
N LEU A 56 1.85 9.93 -19.09
CA LEU A 56 3.25 9.71 -19.52
C LEU A 56 4.28 10.11 -18.46
N ASP A 57 3.94 11.02 -17.55
CA ASP A 57 4.83 11.49 -16.48
C ASP A 57 4.60 10.75 -15.14
N LYS A 58 3.78 9.69 -15.16
CA LYS A 58 3.55 8.84 -13.99
C LYS A 58 4.31 7.54 -14.15
N GLU A 59 5.49 7.48 -13.55
CA GLU A 59 6.16 6.21 -13.31
C GLU A 59 5.30 5.36 -12.36
N THR A 60 4.80 4.21 -12.83
CA THR A 60 4.12 3.24 -11.97
C THR A 60 5.17 2.38 -11.27
N VAL A 61 5.83 2.94 -10.25
CA VAL A 61 7.02 2.35 -9.61
C VAL A 61 6.75 1.02 -8.88
N PHE A 62 5.48 0.57 -8.75
CA PHE A 62 5.12 -0.64 -7.98
C PHE A 62 4.07 -1.52 -8.67
N SER A 63 4.33 -1.95 -9.91
CA SER A 63 3.51 -2.98 -10.57
C SER A 63 4.18 -4.36 -10.49
N PRO A 64 3.47 -5.43 -10.08
CA PRO A 64 4.00 -6.80 -10.11
C PRO A 64 4.14 -7.37 -11.55
N TYR A 65 3.75 -6.59 -12.56
CA TYR A 65 3.89 -6.91 -13.98
C TYR A 65 4.97 -6.08 -14.66
N GLU A 66 5.79 -5.36 -13.91
CA GLU A 66 6.92 -4.63 -14.48
C GLU A 66 7.91 -5.62 -15.11
N GLN A 67 8.24 -5.39 -16.37
CA GLN A 67 9.12 -6.25 -17.19
C GLN A 67 10.37 -5.51 -17.65
N ASP A 68 10.51 -4.22 -17.33
CA ASP A 68 11.71 -3.47 -17.68
C ASP A 68 12.96 -4.01 -16.97
N ALA A 69 14.05 -4.10 -17.75
CA ALA A 69 15.33 -4.65 -17.29
C ALA A 69 16.01 -3.80 -16.20
N GLU A 70 15.60 -2.54 -16.04
CA GLU A 70 16.07 -1.65 -14.96
C GLU A 70 15.37 -1.95 -13.61
N TYR A 71 14.20 -2.60 -13.66
CA TYR A 71 13.34 -2.90 -12.52
C TYR A 71 13.24 -4.41 -12.22
N TYR A 72 14.17 -5.22 -12.72
CA TYR A 72 14.17 -6.68 -12.55
C TYR A 72 14.23 -7.14 -11.08
N ASN A 73 14.67 -6.26 -10.18
CA ASN A 73 14.76 -6.50 -8.73
C ASN A 73 13.50 -6.10 -7.95
N ILE A 74 12.39 -5.76 -8.62
CA ILE A 74 11.14 -5.47 -7.92
C ILE A 74 10.63 -6.77 -7.29
N GLN A 75 10.70 -6.83 -5.95
CA GLN A 75 10.32 -7.98 -5.12
C GLN A 75 8.88 -8.44 -5.35
N LEU A 76 7.98 -7.55 -5.77
CA LEU A 76 6.58 -7.88 -6.07
C LEU A 76 6.43 -8.73 -7.35
N THR A 77 7.32 -8.56 -8.34
CA THR A 77 7.33 -9.37 -9.57
C THR A 77 7.80 -10.79 -9.28
N GLU A 78 8.85 -10.94 -8.46
CA GLU A 78 9.32 -12.23 -7.99
C GLU A 78 8.28 -12.93 -7.11
N MET A 79 7.66 -12.19 -6.17
CA MET A 79 6.56 -12.71 -5.35
C MET A 79 5.41 -13.21 -6.22
N ARG A 80 5.02 -12.47 -7.27
CA ARG A 80 3.99 -12.92 -8.23
C ARG A 80 4.41 -14.22 -8.93
N SER A 81 5.67 -14.31 -9.39
CA SER A 81 6.18 -15.51 -10.07
C SER A 81 6.15 -16.73 -9.17
N ASN A 82 6.62 -16.59 -7.93
CA ASN A 82 6.68 -17.67 -6.95
C ASN A 82 5.28 -18.07 -6.43
N LEU A 83 4.38 -17.10 -6.27
CA LEU A 83 3.01 -17.40 -5.84
C LEU A 83 2.15 -17.97 -6.97
N GLY A 84 2.41 -17.53 -8.20
CA GLY A 84 1.65 -17.82 -9.42
C GLY A 84 1.65 -19.29 -9.87
N ASP A 85 1.12 -19.51 -11.07
CA ASP A 85 0.96 -20.84 -11.68
C ASP A 85 2.28 -21.63 -11.79
N ASP A 86 3.42 -20.94 -11.95
CA ASP A 86 4.75 -21.55 -12.06
C ASP A 86 5.37 -21.93 -10.70
N GLY A 87 4.75 -21.51 -9.59
CA GLY A 87 5.22 -21.80 -8.23
C GLY A 87 4.16 -22.50 -7.40
N THR A 88 3.51 -21.80 -6.47
CA THR A 88 2.50 -22.39 -5.56
C THR A 88 1.09 -22.54 -6.15
N GLY A 89 0.83 -22.02 -7.36
CA GLY A 89 -0.45 -22.20 -8.06
C GLY A 89 -1.57 -21.24 -7.63
N TYR A 90 -1.24 -20.10 -7.02
CA TYR A 90 -2.23 -19.04 -6.75
C TYR A 90 -2.51 -18.23 -8.01
N THR A 91 -3.78 -17.90 -8.25
CA THR A 91 -4.14 -16.91 -9.26
C THR A 91 -3.87 -15.51 -8.72
N VAL A 92 -2.80 -14.86 -9.21
CA VAL A 92 -2.43 -13.50 -8.82
C VAL A 92 -3.04 -12.48 -9.78
N ALA A 93 -3.77 -11.52 -9.22
CA ALA A 93 -4.34 -10.39 -9.94
C ALA A 93 -3.92 -9.07 -9.28
N ASN A 94 -3.61 -8.06 -10.08
CA ASN A 94 -3.41 -6.69 -9.59
C ASN A 94 -4.76 -5.95 -9.63
N THR A 95 -5.07 -5.22 -8.56
CA THR A 95 -6.20 -4.30 -8.51
C THR A 95 -5.70 -2.92 -8.09
N MET A 96 -5.98 -1.92 -8.93
CA MET A 96 -5.62 -0.53 -8.68
C MET A 96 -6.86 0.22 -8.16
N SER A 97 -7.37 -0.12 -6.97
CA SER A 97 -8.40 0.68 -6.31
C SER A 97 -8.56 0.35 -4.82
N THR A 98 -9.23 1.26 -4.12
CA THR A 98 -9.48 1.26 -2.67
C THR A 98 -9.99 -0.09 -2.13
N PRO A 99 -9.62 -0.47 -0.90
CA PRO A 99 -10.05 -1.72 -0.23
C PRO A 99 -11.56 -1.93 -0.12
N MET A 100 -12.41 -0.98 -0.51
CA MET A 100 -13.86 -1.17 -0.56
C MET A 100 -14.31 -2.34 -1.46
N LEU A 101 -13.46 -2.78 -2.41
CA LEU A 101 -13.73 -3.95 -3.26
C LEU A 101 -13.53 -5.30 -2.58
N VAL A 102 -13.01 -5.32 -1.34
CA VAL A 102 -12.83 -6.55 -0.55
C VAL A 102 -14.18 -7.18 -0.19
N ASN A 103 -15.29 -6.44 -0.31
CA ASN A 103 -16.63 -6.97 -0.14
C ASN A 103 -17.10 -7.92 -1.26
N ASP A 104 -16.56 -7.79 -2.47
CA ASP A 104 -17.06 -8.50 -3.65
C ASP A 104 -16.31 -9.81 -3.96
N TRP A 105 -15.37 -10.21 -3.09
CA TRP A 105 -14.59 -11.43 -3.30
C TRP A 105 -15.42 -12.67 -3.00
N LYS A 106 -15.55 -13.57 -3.97
CA LYS A 106 -16.38 -14.78 -3.88
C LYS A 106 -15.95 -15.72 -2.75
N ASP A 107 -14.64 -15.88 -2.53
CA ASP A 107 -14.08 -16.85 -1.59
C ASP A 107 -12.98 -16.22 -0.70
N PRO A 108 -13.36 -15.34 0.23
CA PRO A 108 -12.42 -14.57 1.05
C PRO A 108 -11.47 -15.45 1.87
N HIS A 109 -11.96 -16.57 2.41
CA HIS A 109 -11.18 -17.56 3.16
C HIS A 109 -10.03 -18.22 2.38
N ARG A 110 -10.02 -18.13 1.05
CA ARG A 110 -8.94 -18.63 0.17
C ARG A 110 -8.14 -17.51 -0.48
N THR A 111 -8.39 -16.27 -0.10
CA THR A 111 -7.76 -15.12 -0.75
C THR A 111 -6.77 -14.44 0.19
N LEU A 112 -5.61 -14.12 -0.38
CA LEU A 112 -4.58 -13.29 0.23
C LEU A 112 -4.60 -11.92 -0.45
N LEU A 113 -4.89 -10.88 0.33
CA LEU A 113 -4.77 -9.49 -0.10
C LEU A 113 -3.39 -8.96 0.30
N VAL A 114 -2.61 -8.50 -0.67
CA VAL A 114 -1.34 -7.82 -0.41
C VAL A 114 -1.49 -6.34 -0.78
N ILE A 115 -1.31 -5.46 0.21
CA ILE A 115 -1.30 -4.01 0.01
C ILE A 115 0.12 -3.53 0.28
N ALA A 116 0.82 -3.09 -0.75
CA ALA A 116 2.19 -2.59 -0.66
C ALA A 116 2.23 -1.10 -0.98
N ALA A 117 2.97 -0.34 -0.16
CA ALA A 117 3.25 1.08 -0.33
C ALA A 117 2.01 1.94 -0.66
N PRO A 118 0.93 1.92 0.16
CA PRO A 118 -0.23 2.75 -0.09
C PRO A 118 0.17 4.23 -0.05
N GLU A 119 -0.18 4.96 -1.12
CA GLU A 119 0.16 6.38 -1.29
C GLU A 119 -0.55 7.29 -0.28
N LYS A 120 -1.71 6.85 0.22
CA LYS A 120 -2.57 7.62 1.14
C LYS A 120 -2.87 6.79 2.39
N PRO A 121 -3.05 7.44 3.55
CA PRO A 121 -3.59 6.79 4.72
C PRO A 121 -4.97 6.20 4.41
N PHE A 122 -5.28 5.05 5.00
CA PHE A 122 -6.61 4.46 4.93
C PHE A 122 -7.62 5.35 5.65
N ASP A 123 -8.85 5.38 5.16
CA ASP A 123 -9.97 5.94 5.90
C ASP A 123 -10.60 4.90 6.86
N ALA A 124 -11.51 5.35 7.72
CA ALA A 124 -12.14 4.50 8.71
C ALA A 124 -13.01 3.40 8.09
N ALA A 125 -13.58 3.63 6.90
CA ALA A 125 -14.40 2.64 6.22
C ALA A 125 -13.53 1.54 5.59
N GLU A 126 -12.38 1.90 5.03
CA GLU A 126 -11.38 0.98 4.48
C GLU A 126 -10.76 0.13 5.59
N ALA A 127 -10.39 0.74 6.73
CA ALA A 127 -9.87 0.03 7.89
C ALA A 127 -10.88 -0.99 8.43
N ALA A 128 -12.15 -0.58 8.61
CA ALA A 128 -13.23 -1.48 9.03
C ALA A 128 -13.48 -2.61 8.01
N ALA A 129 -13.41 -2.33 6.71
CA ALA A 129 -13.59 -3.36 5.67
C ALA A 129 -12.45 -4.41 5.70
N ILE A 130 -11.21 -3.97 5.92
CA ILE A 130 -10.05 -4.88 6.09
C ILE A 130 -10.23 -5.72 7.37
N HIS A 131 -10.63 -5.09 8.47
CA HIS A 131 -10.90 -5.79 9.73
C HIS A 131 -11.97 -6.88 9.55
N ASP A 132 -13.10 -6.55 8.92
CA ASP A 132 -14.19 -7.50 8.65
C ASP A 132 -13.78 -8.62 7.69
N PHE A 133 -12.93 -8.33 6.71
CA PHE A 133 -12.41 -9.33 5.80
C PHE A 133 -11.55 -10.39 6.51
N VAL A 134 -10.72 -9.97 7.46
CA VAL A 134 -9.88 -10.88 8.25
C VAL A 134 -10.71 -11.63 9.29
N THR A 135 -11.46 -10.90 10.12
CA THR A 135 -12.14 -11.45 11.30
C THR A 135 -13.44 -12.19 10.98
N LYS A 136 -14.28 -11.65 10.09
CA LYS A 136 -15.60 -12.23 9.77
C LYS A 136 -15.58 -13.15 8.58
N LYS A 137 -14.72 -12.88 7.59
CA LYS A 137 -14.69 -13.63 6.31
C LYS A 137 -13.52 -14.61 6.19
N GLY A 138 -12.56 -14.57 7.12
CA GLY A 138 -11.42 -15.49 7.18
C GLY A 138 -10.33 -15.23 6.13
N GLY A 139 -10.34 -14.05 5.50
CA GLY A 139 -9.31 -13.65 4.56
C GLY A 139 -7.97 -13.35 5.22
N LYS A 140 -6.91 -13.28 4.42
CA LYS A 140 -5.56 -12.94 4.89
C LYS A 140 -5.11 -11.65 4.25
N VAL A 141 -4.49 -10.76 5.04
CA VAL A 141 -4.02 -9.46 4.56
C VAL A 141 -2.56 -9.28 4.95
N VAL A 142 -1.73 -8.90 4.00
CA VAL A 142 -0.36 -8.41 4.22
C VAL A 142 -0.37 -6.93 3.87
N LEU A 143 -0.15 -6.09 4.87
CA LEU A 143 -0.04 -4.63 4.70
C LEU A 143 1.41 -4.22 4.90
N ALA A 144 2.08 -3.87 3.81
CA ALA A 144 3.43 -3.31 3.83
C ALA A 144 3.32 -1.80 3.59
N SER A 145 3.42 -1.01 4.65
CA SER A 145 3.25 0.44 4.61
C SER A 145 4.08 1.12 5.70
N ASN A 146 4.15 2.45 5.68
CA ASN A 146 4.77 3.20 6.76
C ASN A 146 3.84 3.25 7.98
N SER A 147 4.43 3.56 9.14
CA SER A 147 3.75 3.59 10.43
C SER A 147 2.54 4.54 10.43
N THR A 148 2.61 5.67 9.71
CA THR A 148 1.52 6.66 9.64
C THR A 148 0.33 6.17 8.82
N ASN A 149 0.55 5.64 7.60
CA ASN A 149 -0.54 5.23 6.72
C ASN A 149 -1.21 3.96 7.23
N ALA A 150 -0.44 3.03 7.82
CA ALA A 150 -0.96 1.78 8.39
C ALA A 150 -1.66 1.95 9.75
N GLN A 151 -1.44 3.07 10.46
CA GLN A 151 -1.87 3.23 11.85
C GLN A 151 -3.37 3.00 12.03
N LEU A 152 -4.22 3.49 11.13
CA LEU A 152 -5.67 3.35 11.26
C LEU A 152 -6.13 1.90 11.12
N VAL A 153 -5.54 1.15 10.19
CA VAL A 153 -5.81 -0.29 10.05
C VAL A 153 -5.28 -1.04 11.28
N ALA A 154 -4.08 -0.70 11.74
CA ALA A 154 -3.46 -1.34 12.90
C ALA A 154 -4.24 -1.11 14.19
N SER A 155 -4.84 0.07 14.38
CA SER A 155 -5.65 0.35 15.57
C SER A 155 -6.91 -0.52 15.65
N GLU A 156 -7.51 -0.91 14.51
CA GLU A 156 -8.63 -1.87 14.50
C GLU A 156 -8.21 -3.24 15.02
N PHE A 157 -6.92 -3.60 14.91
CA PHE A 157 -6.33 -4.82 15.48
C PHE A 157 -5.65 -4.57 16.83
N GLY A 158 -5.82 -3.38 17.42
CA GLY A 158 -5.22 -2.97 18.71
C GLY A 158 -3.70 -2.91 18.66
N VAL A 159 -3.15 -2.48 17.54
CA VAL A 159 -1.73 -2.28 17.33
C VAL A 159 -1.46 -0.79 17.12
N LYS A 160 -0.49 -0.27 17.86
CA LYS A 160 -0.02 1.11 17.75
C LYS A 160 1.41 1.14 17.26
N TYR A 161 1.62 1.81 16.14
CA TYR A 161 2.94 2.12 15.63
C TYR A 161 3.46 3.43 16.20
N PHE A 162 4.79 3.54 16.21
CA PHE A 162 5.48 4.79 16.47
C PHE A 162 6.13 5.31 15.19
N ASP A 163 6.12 6.62 15.01
CA ASP A 163 6.70 7.34 13.88
C ASP A 163 8.16 7.73 14.10
N ALA A 164 8.70 7.41 15.28
CA ALA A 164 10.06 7.74 15.69
C ALA A 164 10.91 6.46 15.87
N PRO A 165 12.22 6.54 15.59
CA PRO A 165 13.12 5.39 15.69
C PRO A 165 13.32 4.97 17.15
N VAL A 166 13.55 3.68 17.32
CA VAL A 166 14.01 3.12 18.60
C VAL A 166 15.51 3.32 18.73
N VAL A 167 15.94 3.69 19.92
CA VAL A 167 17.34 3.77 20.34
C VAL A 167 17.57 2.73 21.43
N ASP A 168 18.62 1.93 21.27
CA ASP A 168 19.01 0.91 22.24
C ASP A 168 20.51 1.04 22.56
N PRO A 169 20.87 1.39 23.81
CA PRO A 169 22.27 1.56 24.19
C PRO A 169 23.03 0.24 24.39
N PHE A 170 22.36 -0.91 24.39
CA PHE A 170 22.99 -2.22 24.62
C PHE A 170 22.93 -3.16 23.41
N GLN A 171 21.93 -3.02 22.55
CA GLN A 171 21.70 -3.91 21.42
C GLN A 171 21.81 -3.19 20.08
N PHE A 172 22.96 -2.56 19.82
CA PHE A 172 23.27 -1.94 18.53
C PHE A 172 24.50 -2.56 17.85
N TYR A 173 24.58 -2.42 16.53
CA TYR A 173 25.70 -2.89 15.71
C TYR A 173 26.41 -1.71 15.04
N GLU A 174 27.73 -1.83 14.94
CA GLU A 174 28.58 -0.86 14.27
C GLU A 174 28.84 -1.28 12.82
N VAL A 175 29.07 -0.30 11.96
CA VAL A 175 29.41 -0.53 10.55
C VAL A 175 30.80 0.05 10.34
N ALA A 176 31.68 -0.74 9.74
CA ALA A 176 32.99 -0.26 9.33
C ALA A 176 32.90 0.45 7.98
N ASP A 177 33.72 1.47 7.79
CA ASP A 177 33.93 2.10 6.48
C ASP A 177 34.77 1.20 5.55
N GLU A 178 34.99 1.66 4.31
CA GLU A 178 35.78 0.93 3.31
C GLU A 178 37.25 0.69 3.73
N THR A 179 37.73 1.42 4.74
CA THR A 179 39.08 1.27 5.30
C THR A 179 39.12 0.33 6.51
N GLY A 180 37.96 -0.21 6.92
CA GLY A 180 37.80 -1.06 8.09
C GLY A 180 37.71 -0.31 9.41
N ALA A 181 37.63 1.03 9.40
CA ALA A 181 37.47 1.82 10.60
C ALA A 181 36.00 1.87 11.02
N ALA A 182 35.72 1.68 12.31
CA ALA A 182 34.37 1.77 12.84
C ALA A 182 33.83 3.20 12.65
N ILE A 183 32.70 3.33 11.97
CA ILE A 183 31.94 4.58 11.91
C ILE A 183 31.33 4.81 13.30
N ASN A 184 31.26 6.08 13.74
CA ASN A 184 30.67 6.46 15.04
C ASN A 184 29.42 5.63 15.38
N PRO A 185 29.32 5.11 16.62
CA PRO A 185 28.23 4.25 17.03
C PRO A 185 26.89 4.97 16.82
N ASP A 186 26.02 4.37 16.00
CA ASP A 186 24.66 4.83 15.80
C ASP A 186 23.75 3.86 16.56
N GLU A 187 23.32 4.27 17.76
CA GLU A 187 22.47 3.49 18.66
C GLU A 187 21.05 3.23 18.10
N ARG A 188 20.78 3.61 16.84
CA ARG A 188 19.56 3.26 16.08
C ARG A 188 19.77 2.07 15.12
N LYS A 189 20.99 1.58 14.97
CA LYS A 189 21.32 0.38 14.20
C LYS A 189 21.22 -0.82 15.13
N LEU A 190 20.03 -1.38 15.24
CA LEU A 190 19.71 -2.32 16.31
C LEU A 190 19.90 -3.76 15.86
N TRP A 191 20.15 -4.65 16.81
CA TRP A 191 20.06 -6.08 16.57
C TRP A 191 19.20 -6.75 17.62
N ALA A 192 18.48 -7.80 17.23
CA ALA A 192 17.74 -8.62 18.17
C ALA A 192 17.86 -10.09 17.80
N ALA A 193 17.80 -10.98 18.78
CA ALA A 193 17.62 -12.40 18.53
C ALA A 193 16.13 -12.66 18.29
N ALA A 194 15.74 -13.06 17.09
CA ALA A 194 14.35 -13.37 16.75
C ALA A 194 14.08 -14.88 16.84
N SER A 195 12.93 -15.25 17.42
CA SER A 195 12.35 -16.58 17.25
C SER A 195 11.49 -16.61 16.00
N LEU A 196 11.37 -17.76 15.34
CA LEU A 196 10.57 -17.91 14.11
C LEU A 196 9.17 -18.43 14.37
N THR A 197 8.99 -19.27 15.39
CA THR A 197 7.74 -20.04 15.57
C THR A 197 7.16 -19.95 16.98
N ARG A 198 7.88 -19.35 17.93
CA ARG A 198 7.49 -19.29 19.34
C ARG A 198 7.66 -17.89 19.91
N ASP A 199 6.84 -17.56 20.90
CA ASP A 199 6.99 -16.31 21.65
C ASP A 199 8.27 -16.35 22.51
N VAL A 200 9.16 -15.36 22.32
CA VAL A 200 10.43 -15.24 23.06
C VAL A 200 10.25 -14.98 24.56
N THR A 201 9.11 -14.43 24.97
CA THR A 201 8.76 -14.20 26.38
C THR A 201 8.41 -15.51 27.10
N GLN A 202 8.06 -16.55 26.36
CA GLN A 202 7.70 -17.88 26.88
C GLN A 202 8.83 -18.91 26.72
N MET A 203 9.94 -18.54 26.06
CA MET A 203 11.11 -19.40 25.92
C MET A 203 11.90 -19.49 27.23
N GLY A 204 12.40 -20.69 27.55
CA GLY A 204 13.28 -20.94 28.69
C GLY A 204 14.74 -20.67 28.34
N ASP A 205 15.60 -21.64 28.61
CA ASP A 205 17.03 -21.56 28.31
C ASP A 205 17.31 -21.54 26.80
N GLU A 206 16.37 -22.03 25.99
CA GLU A 206 16.44 -22.06 24.53
C GLU A 206 16.56 -20.66 23.92
N LYS A 207 16.13 -19.62 24.64
CA LYS A 207 16.23 -18.22 24.18
C LYS A 207 17.67 -17.73 23.99
N HIS A 208 18.65 -18.47 24.48
CA HIS A 208 20.08 -18.18 24.34
C HIS A 208 20.77 -19.06 23.28
N VAL A 209 20.03 -19.96 22.64
CA VAL A 209 20.57 -20.91 21.66
C VAL A 209 20.43 -20.32 20.25
N PRO A 210 21.53 -20.06 19.53
CA PRO A 210 21.46 -19.65 18.13
C PRO A 210 21.05 -20.83 17.24
N CYS A 211 20.30 -20.57 16.17
CA CYS A 211 20.00 -21.60 15.17
C CYS A 211 21.28 -22.00 14.41
N SER A 212 21.53 -23.30 14.29
CA SER A 212 22.57 -23.83 13.41
C SER A 212 22.08 -23.91 11.96
N ASP A 213 23.02 -24.01 11.02
CA ASP A 213 22.71 -24.21 9.60
C ASP A 213 21.87 -25.47 9.38
N ASP A 214 22.16 -26.55 10.11
CA ASP A 214 21.38 -27.79 10.08
C ASP A 214 19.93 -27.57 10.55
N ASN A 215 19.72 -26.76 11.60
CA ASN A 215 18.38 -26.45 12.09
C ASN A 215 17.58 -25.68 11.03
N ILE A 216 18.22 -24.72 10.35
CA ILE A 216 17.58 -23.93 9.30
C ILE A 216 17.26 -24.81 8.09
N ALA A 217 18.23 -25.63 7.64
CA ALA A 217 18.07 -26.52 6.49
C ALA A 217 16.96 -27.57 6.68
N ASN A 218 16.74 -28.03 7.92
CA ASN A 218 15.71 -29.00 8.25
C ASN A 218 14.43 -28.38 8.85
N ALA A 219 14.30 -27.05 8.84
CA ALA A 219 13.18 -26.32 9.42
C ALA A 219 12.92 -26.63 10.92
N GLN A 220 13.97 -26.99 11.66
CA GLN A 220 13.95 -27.29 13.10
C GLN A 220 14.27 -26.03 13.92
N VAL A 221 13.44 -24.99 13.78
CA VAL A 221 13.70 -23.63 14.28
C VAL A 221 12.91 -23.26 15.54
N ASN A 222 12.30 -24.24 16.20
CA ASN A 222 11.42 -23.99 17.36
C ASN A 222 12.19 -23.57 18.62
N ASP A 223 13.37 -24.14 18.84
CA ASP A 223 14.11 -24.01 20.09
C ASP A 223 15.45 -23.28 19.88
N CYS A 224 15.46 -22.36 18.92
CA CYS A 224 16.62 -21.52 18.63
C CYS A 224 16.19 -20.14 18.12
N ARG A 225 17.12 -19.18 18.13
CA ARG A 225 16.91 -17.82 17.65
C ARG A 225 17.91 -17.43 16.60
N MET A 226 17.52 -16.53 15.72
CA MET A 226 18.37 -15.98 14.67
C MET A 226 18.63 -14.49 14.92
N PRO A 227 19.85 -14.00 14.69
CA PRO A 227 20.10 -12.56 14.76
C PRO A 227 19.39 -11.86 13.60
N VAL A 228 18.66 -10.80 13.91
CA VAL A 228 18.05 -9.88 12.94
C VAL A 228 18.63 -8.50 13.16
N LEU A 229 19.14 -7.90 12.09
CA LEU A 229 19.65 -6.54 12.09
C LEU A 229 18.57 -5.58 11.60
N PHE A 230 18.34 -4.53 12.36
CA PHE A 230 17.35 -3.51 12.07
C PHE A 230 18.04 -2.19 11.75
N HIS A 231 17.73 -1.64 10.58
CA HIS A 231 18.19 -0.32 10.21
C HIS A 231 17.12 0.72 10.56
N ARG A 232 17.31 1.46 11.66
CA ARG A 232 16.38 2.51 12.12
C ARG A 232 14.95 1.99 12.30
N ALA A 233 14.81 0.85 12.97
CA ALA A 233 13.50 0.31 13.32
C ALA A 233 12.68 1.30 14.15
N THR A 234 11.37 1.28 13.93
CA THR A 234 10.39 1.96 14.78
C THR A 234 9.82 0.97 15.81
N ALA A 235 8.99 1.46 16.73
CA ALA A 235 8.37 0.61 17.74
C ALA A 235 6.94 0.20 17.34
N ILE A 236 6.51 -0.95 17.86
CA ILE A 236 5.13 -1.43 17.88
C ILE A 236 4.71 -1.66 19.33
N GLN A 237 3.54 -1.17 19.70
CA GLN A 237 2.87 -1.47 20.96
C GLN A 237 1.56 -2.18 20.69
N VAL A 238 1.32 -3.28 21.40
CA VAL A 238 0.02 -3.93 21.44
C VAL A 238 -0.81 -3.28 22.54
N LEU A 239 -2.03 -2.89 22.20
CA LEU A 239 -3.00 -2.27 23.10
C LEU A 239 -3.84 -3.39 23.72
N ASP A 240 -3.78 -3.50 25.05
CA ASP A 240 -4.42 -4.57 25.82
C ASP A 240 -5.91 -4.28 26.10
N GLU A 241 -6.37 -3.03 25.92
CA GLU A 241 -7.70 -2.58 26.37
C GLU A 241 -8.75 -2.45 25.26
N GLU A 242 -8.37 -2.64 23.98
CA GLU A 242 -9.21 -2.22 22.83
C GLU A 242 -9.64 -3.36 21.87
N VAL A 243 -9.29 -4.63 22.12
CA VAL A 243 -9.59 -5.75 21.19
C VAL A 243 -9.98 -7.02 21.93
N ASP A 244 -10.91 -7.78 21.35
CA ASP A 244 -11.51 -9.04 21.83
C ASP A 244 -10.56 -9.94 22.66
N ASP A 245 -11.11 -10.51 23.73
CA ASP A 245 -10.42 -11.38 24.73
C ASP A 245 -9.76 -12.65 24.14
N ASP A 246 -10.03 -12.98 22.86
CA ASP A 246 -9.56 -14.21 22.18
C ASP A 246 -8.27 -14.02 21.35
N ARG A 247 -7.59 -12.87 21.46
CA ARG A 247 -6.38 -12.58 20.68
C ARG A 247 -5.12 -13.17 21.33
N ASP A 248 -4.45 -14.08 20.63
CA ASP A 248 -3.09 -14.53 20.98
C ASP A 248 -2.04 -13.67 20.26
N VAL A 249 -1.04 -13.23 21.02
CA VAL A 249 -0.02 -12.28 20.57
C VAL A 249 1.35 -12.88 20.83
N MET A 250 2.06 -13.21 19.75
CA MET A 250 3.40 -13.78 19.84
C MET A 250 4.46 -12.70 19.61
N VAL A 251 5.36 -12.50 20.58
CA VAL A 251 6.54 -11.66 20.43
C VAL A 251 7.69 -12.48 19.83
N LEU A 252 8.13 -12.12 18.63
CA LEU A 252 9.25 -12.81 17.98
C LEU A 252 10.60 -12.19 18.32
N ALA A 253 10.64 -10.88 18.60
CA ALA A 253 11.83 -10.15 19.04
C ALA A 253 11.42 -8.92 19.84
N HIS A 254 12.29 -8.45 20.74
CA HIS A 254 12.08 -7.22 21.51
C HIS A 254 13.42 -6.50 21.71
N ALA A 255 13.35 -5.20 21.93
CA ALA A 255 14.50 -4.38 22.32
C ALA A 255 14.90 -4.64 23.78
N SER A 256 16.08 -4.17 24.18
CA SER A 256 16.48 -4.22 25.57
C SER A 256 15.56 -3.37 26.45
N THR A 257 15.51 -3.68 27.75
CA THR A 257 14.70 -2.96 28.75
C THR A 257 14.92 -1.44 28.77
N PRO A 258 16.15 -0.91 28.65
CA PRO A 258 16.41 0.54 28.61
C PRO A 258 16.21 1.18 27.24
N ALA A 259 15.80 0.43 26.21
CA ALA A 259 15.50 1.02 24.91
C ALA A 259 14.33 2.00 24.99
N PHE A 260 14.40 3.07 24.19
CA PHE A 260 13.40 4.13 24.19
C PHE A 260 13.13 4.62 22.76
N ILE A 261 12.01 5.29 22.59
CA ILE A 261 11.67 5.91 21.31
C ILE A 261 12.21 7.33 21.28
N ALA A 262 13.15 7.60 20.36
CA ALA A 262 13.80 8.89 20.20
C ALA A 262 12.90 9.87 19.42
N ARG A 263 11.85 10.37 20.08
CA ARG A 263 10.84 11.24 19.45
C ARG A 263 11.33 12.67 19.25
N GLN A 264 12.14 13.19 20.18
CA GLN A 264 12.72 14.54 20.08
C GLN A 264 14.23 14.50 19.85
N ASP A 265 14.93 13.71 20.66
CA ASP A 265 16.37 13.56 20.65
C ASP A 265 16.76 12.12 21.02
N THR A 266 18.05 11.82 20.99
CA THR A 266 18.61 10.53 21.42
C THR A 266 19.01 10.53 22.89
N ASN A 267 18.43 11.40 23.72
CA ASN A 267 18.72 11.45 25.15
C ASN A 267 17.67 10.66 25.94
N ILE A 268 18.12 9.62 26.63
CA ILE A 268 17.25 8.78 27.47
C ILE A 268 16.61 9.55 28.63
N ASP A 269 17.27 10.60 29.13
CA ASP A 269 16.77 11.41 30.25
C ASP A 269 15.69 12.41 29.83
N ASN A 270 15.41 12.54 28.53
CA ASN A 270 14.34 13.40 28.05
C ASN A 270 12.98 12.74 28.35
N LEU A 271 12.23 13.33 29.28
CA LEU A 271 10.89 12.88 29.69
C LEU A 271 9.88 12.80 28.52
N ASN A 272 10.15 13.44 27.39
CA ASN A 272 9.30 13.38 26.20
C ASN A 272 9.59 12.16 25.31
N ASN A 273 10.68 11.44 25.55
CA ASN A 273 11.01 10.19 24.88
C ASN A 273 10.35 9.04 25.66
N PRO A 274 9.32 8.37 25.11
CA PRO A 274 8.66 7.32 25.84
C PRO A 274 9.56 6.08 25.93
N THR A 275 9.63 5.50 27.12
CA THR A 275 10.14 4.15 27.36
C THR A 275 8.94 3.20 27.32
N LEU A 276 8.95 2.22 26.43
CA LEU A 276 7.98 1.12 26.52
C LEU A 276 8.65 0.07 27.41
N GLY A 277 8.03 -0.29 28.53
CA GLY A 277 8.61 -1.23 29.49
C GLY A 277 8.98 -2.59 28.90
N GLU A 278 9.58 -3.46 29.72
CA GLU A 278 10.04 -4.79 29.29
C GLU A 278 8.95 -5.56 28.52
N GLY A 279 9.28 -6.03 27.31
CA GLY A 279 8.34 -6.75 26.43
C GLY A 279 7.36 -5.87 25.63
N LYS A 280 7.36 -4.54 25.83
CA LYS A 280 6.52 -3.58 25.09
C LYS A 280 7.27 -2.85 23.97
N ASN A 281 8.60 -2.82 24.00
CA ASN A 281 9.44 -2.36 22.88
C ASN A 281 9.56 -3.46 21.81
N ARG A 282 8.62 -3.52 20.88
CA ARG A 282 8.67 -4.47 19.74
C ARG A 282 9.17 -3.74 18.51
N PHE A 283 10.06 -4.36 17.75
CA PHE A 283 10.63 -3.74 16.55
C PHE A 283 9.66 -3.85 15.37
N ASP A 284 9.46 -2.72 14.69
CA ASP A 284 8.92 -2.66 13.33
C ASP A 284 10.10 -2.44 12.37
N ASN A 285 10.16 -3.22 11.29
CA ASN A 285 11.17 -3.02 10.24
C ASN A 285 10.54 -2.32 9.03
N PRO A 286 10.62 -0.98 8.92
CA PRO A 286 10.09 -0.26 7.77
C PRO A 286 10.84 -0.55 6.46
N TYR A 287 11.99 -1.21 6.52
CA TYR A 287 12.82 -1.56 5.36
C TYR A 287 13.05 -3.07 5.33
N GLY A 288 12.04 -3.81 4.88
CA GLY A 288 12.17 -5.23 4.52
C GLY A 288 13.09 -5.39 3.31
N LEU A 289 14.40 -5.38 3.53
CA LEU A 289 15.37 -5.89 2.57
C LEU A 289 15.64 -7.36 2.91
N PRO A 290 15.20 -8.32 2.08
CA PRO A 290 15.79 -9.64 2.09
C PRO A 290 17.20 -9.51 1.50
N TRP A 291 18.20 -10.08 2.17
CA TRP A 291 19.50 -10.30 1.56
C TRP A 291 19.72 -11.80 1.39
N ASN A 292 20.11 -12.14 0.15
CA ASN A 292 20.65 -13.43 -0.30
C ASN A 292 21.84 -13.91 0.52
#